data_AF-A0A1F5A3K6-F1
#
_entry.id   AF-A0A1F5A3K6-F1
#
_cell.length_a   1.000
_cell.length_b   1.000
_cell.length_c   1.000
_cell.angle_alpha   90.00
_cell.angle_beta   90.00
_cell.angle_gamma   90.00
#
_symmetry.space_group_name_H-M   'P 1'
#
loop_
_entity.id
_entity.type
_entity.pdbx_description
1 polymer ?
#
loop_
_entity_poly.entity_id
_entity_poly.type
_entity_poly.pdbx_seq_one_letter_code
_entity_poly.pdbx_strand_id
1 'polypeptide(L)'
;MTPVGLTFKRVTPDKYKGEKRGELMLVHRCLRCGKVSINRIAGDDSAEEILKLLDSDFAAEGVEVLGRNNRTEVRRQLFGS
;
A
#
# COMPACT_ATOMS: atom_id res chain seq x y z
N MET A 1 -5.58 9.96 12.08
CA MET A 1 -5.41 9.55 10.67
C MET A 1 -6.13 8.24 10.52
N THR A 2 -6.70 7.94 9.36
CA THR A 2 -7.42 6.68 9.13
C THR A 2 -6.75 5.92 8.00
N PRO A 3 -6.32 4.66 8.20
CA PRO A 3 -5.88 3.82 7.10
C PRO A 3 -7.07 3.53 6.20
N VAL A 4 -6.89 3.73 4.90
CA VAL A 4 -7.96 3.60 3.90
C VAL A 4 -7.60 2.64 2.78
N GLY A 5 -6.36 2.17 2.69
CA GLY A 5 -5.95 1.23 1.66
C GLY A 5 -4.47 0.94 1.67
N LEU A 6 -4.02 0.22 0.64
CA LEU A 6 -2.62 -0.11 0.40
C LEU A 6 -2.20 0.37 -0.99
N THR A 7 -0.91 0.63 -1.17
CA THR A 7 -0.32 0.95 -2.49
C THR A 7 1.10 0.42 -2.58
N PHE A 8 1.62 0.27 -3.80
CA PHE A 8 3.06 0.10 -3.99
C PHE A 8 3.69 1.46 -4.28
N LYS A 9 4.84 1.74 -3.65
CA LYS A 9 5.62 2.91 -3.98
C LYS A 9 5.94 2.90 -5.48
N ARG A 10 5.56 3.96 -6.20
CA ARG A 10 5.96 4.13 -7.59
C ARG A 10 7.48 4.19 -7.68
N VAL A 11 8.07 3.27 -8.42
CA VAL A 11 9.50 3.27 -8.75
C VAL A 11 9.62 3.52 -10.24
N THR A 12 10.50 4.44 -10.63
CA THR A 12 10.81 4.64 -12.04
C THR A 12 11.49 3.37 -12.55
N PRO A 13 11.03 2.78 -13.66
CA PRO A 13 11.72 1.65 -14.27
C PRO A 13 13.14 2.09 -14.62
N ASP A 14 14.14 1.40 -14.08
CA ASP A 14 15.52 1.57 -14.50
C ASP A 14 15.75 0.64 -15.69
N LYS A 15 16.38 1.13 -16.77
CA LYS A 15 16.70 0.34 -17.97
C LYS A 15 17.45 -0.97 -17.68
N TYR A 16 18.05 -1.12 -16.49
CA TYR A 16 18.77 -2.32 -16.07
C TYR A 16 18.07 -3.16 -14.99
N LYS A 17 17.00 -2.64 -14.37
CA LYS A 17 16.20 -3.34 -13.37
C LYS A 17 14.77 -3.30 -13.87
N GLY A 18 14.35 -4.35 -14.58
CA GLY A 18 12.99 -4.51 -15.13
C GLY A 18 11.88 -4.23 -14.11
N GLU A 19 10.61 -4.25 -14.54
CA GLU A 19 9.44 -3.83 -13.76
C GLU A 19 9.40 -4.39 -12.32
N LYS A 20 10.05 -3.68 -11.39
CA LYS A 20 9.98 -4.01 -9.97
C LYS A 20 8.82 -3.23 -9.39
N ARG A 21 7.89 -3.94 -8.75
CA ARG A 21 6.93 -3.31 -7.85
C ARG A 21 7.72 -2.72 -6.67
N GLY A 22 7.38 -1.50 -6.28
CA GLY A 22 8.03 -0.86 -5.14
C GLY A 22 7.58 -1.44 -3.80
N GLU A 23 8.11 -0.84 -2.73
CA GLU A 23 7.77 -1.12 -1.34
C GLU A 23 6.26 -0.97 -1.09
N LEU A 24 5.67 -1.90 -0.35
CA LEU A 24 4.29 -1.83 0.13
C LEU A 24 4.14 -0.66 1.11
N MET A 25 3.14 0.19 0.87
CA MET A 25 2.87 1.40 1.63
C MET A 25 1.42 1.44 2.08
N LEU A 26 1.17 2.02 3.24
CA LEU A 26 -0.15 2.28 3.79
C LEU A 26 -0.71 3.59 3.24
N VAL A 27 -1.90 3.56 2.65
CA VAL A 27 -2.63 4.76 2.26
C VAL A 27 -3.48 5.21 3.45
N HIS A 28 -3.35 6.49 3.83
CA HIS A 28 -4.14 7.05 4.91
C HIS A 28 -4.80 8.36 4.49
N ARG A 29 -5.98 8.62 5.08
CA ARG A 29 -6.69 9.90 4.97
C ARG A 29 -6.54 10.68 6.28
N CYS A 30 -6.17 11.96 6.16
CA CYS A 30 -6.17 12.87 7.30
C CYS A 30 -7.61 13.23 7.67
N LEU A 31 -8.01 12.97 8.92
CA LEU A 31 -9.35 13.31 9.41
C LEU A 31 -9.56 14.83 9.59
N ARG A 32 -8.49 15.62 9.71
CA ARG A 32 -8.58 17.08 9.86
C ARG A 32 -8.71 17.82 8.53
N CYS A 33 -7.85 17.51 7.56
CA CYS A 33 -7.80 18.23 6.28
C CYS A 33 -8.29 17.41 5.07
N GLY A 34 -8.66 16.14 5.27
CA GLY A 34 -9.14 15.27 4.20
C GLY A 34 -8.04 14.76 3.24
N LYS A 35 -6.81 15.27 3.33
CA LYS A 35 -5.70 14.91 2.43
C LYS A 35 -5.36 13.42 2.52
N VAL A 36 -5.09 12.82 1.36
CA VAL A 36 -4.59 11.46 1.23
C VAL A 36 -3.07 11.49 1.13
N SER A 37 -2.41 10.57 1.84
CA SER A 37 -0.96 10.40 1.79
C SER A 37 -0.60 8.93 2.00
N ILE A 38 0.64 8.58 1.68
CA ILE A 38 1.18 7.22 1.79
C ILE A 38 2.28 7.20 2.85
N ASN A 39 2.27 6.18 3.70
CA ASN A 39 3.27 5.97 4.75
C ASN A 39 3.90 4.58 4.60
N ARG A 40 5.13 4.45 5.09
CA ARG A 40 5.74 3.13 5.26
C ARG A 40 5.00 2.36 6.34
N ILE A 41 4.98 1.04 6.17
CA ILE A 41 4.54 0.10 7.20
C ILE A 41 5.73 -0.14 8.13
N ALA A 42 5.52 0.03 9.42
CA ALA A 42 6.52 -0.28 10.43
C ALA A 42 6.55 -1.79 10.73
N GLY A 43 7.66 -2.31 11.24
CA GLY A 43 7.80 -3.74 11.53
C GLY A 43 6.92 -4.22 12.70
N ASP A 44 6.47 -3.31 13.56
CA ASP A 44 5.57 -3.54 14.68
C ASP A 44 4.09 -3.32 14.34
N ASP A 45 3.77 -2.88 13.10
CA ASP A 45 2.38 -2.82 12.64
C ASP A 45 1.81 -4.24 12.47
N SER A 46 0.52 -4.42 12.80
CA SER A 46 -0.16 -5.71 12.61
C SER A 46 -0.35 -6.01 11.12
N ALA A 47 0.42 -6.97 10.60
CA ALA A 47 0.30 -7.47 9.23
C ALA A 47 -1.11 -7.99 8.91
N GLU A 48 -1.80 -8.57 9.89
CA GLU A 48 -3.18 -9.06 9.71
C GLU A 48 -4.17 -7.91 9.53
N GLU A 49 -4.06 -6.84 10.31
CA GLU A 49 -4.90 -5.64 10.17
C GLU A 49 -4.63 -4.95 8.83
N ILE A 50 -3.36 -4.88 8.42
CA ILE A 50 -2.98 -4.31 7.13
C ILE A 50 -3.59 -5.12 5.98
N LEU A 51 -3.57 -6.45 6.06
CA LEU A 51 -4.10 -7.31 5.00
C LEU A 51 -5.60 -7.10 4.77
N LYS A 52 -6.37 -6.73 5.82
CA LYS A 52 -7.80 -6.41 5.71
C LYS A 52 -8.06 -5.16 4.85
N LEU A 53 -7.09 -4.26 4.71
CA LEU A 53 -7.23 -3.05 3.88
C LEU A 53 -7.28 -3.35 2.38
N LEU A 54 -6.98 -4.58 1.94
CA LEU A 54 -7.18 -5.03 0.56
C LEU A 54 -8.67 -5.15 0.17
N ASP A 55 -9.56 -5.22 1.16
CA ASP A 55 -11.01 -5.22 0.97
C ASP A 55 -11.60 -3.81 0.94
N SER A 56 -10.76 -2.77 1.00
CA SER A 56 -11.20 -1.39 0.91
C SER A 56 -11.58 -1.02 -0.53
N ASP A 57 -12.79 -0.48 -0.72
CA ASP A 57 -13.23 0.13 -1.99
C ASP A 57 -12.73 1.59 -2.16
N PHE A 58 -11.73 2.00 -1.37
CA PHE A 58 -11.22 3.36 -1.40
C PHE A 58 -10.45 3.64 -2.71
N ALA A 59 -10.84 4.71 -3.39
CA ALA A 59 -10.11 5.26 -4.53
C ALA A 59 -9.66 6.69 -4.21
N ALA A 60 -8.43 7.02 -4.60
CA ALA A 60 -7.90 8.36 -4.50
C ALA A 60 -7.16 8.76 -5.78
N GLU A 61 -7.36 9.99 -6.21
CA GLU A 61 -6.64 10.53 -7.37
C GLU A 61 -5.13 10.53 -7.12
N GLY A 62 -4.36 10.04 -8.09
CA GLY A 62 -2.89 9.99 -8.02
C GLY A 62 -2.31 8.84 -7.17
N VAL A 63 -3.13 8.02 -6.51
CA VAL A 63 -2.69 6.84 -5.74
C VAL A 63 -3.36 5.59 -6.30
N GLU A 64 -2.56 4.63 -6.75
CA GLU A 64 -3.06 3.33 -7.18
C GLU A 64 -3.32 2.47 -5.93
N VAL A 65 -4.59 2.37 -5.53
CA VAL A 65 -4.99 1.58 -4.35
C VAL A 65 -5.09 0.11 -4.74
N LEU A 66 -4.44 -0.76 -3.97
CA LEU A 66 -4.40 -2.19 -4.21
C LEU A 66 -5.70 -2.86 -3.79
N GLY A 67 -6.15 -3.82 -4.60
CA GLY A 67 -7.28 -4.67 -4.29
C GLY A 67 -6.89 -6.13 -4.11
N ARG A 68 -7.89 -7.00 -3.97
CA ARG A 68 -7.71 -8.47 -3.76
C ARG A 68 -6.77 -9.13 -4.77
N ASN A 69 -6.69 -8.65 -6.00
CA ASN A 69 -5.80 -9.16 -7.04
C ASN A 69 -4.30 -9.02 -6.67
N ASN A 70 -3.96 -8.13 -5.75
CA ASN A 70 -2.59 -7.92 -5.27
C ASN A 70 -2.26 -8.74 -4.02
N ARG A 71 -3.19 -9.57 -3.51
CA ARG A 71 -3.06 -10.29 -2.24
C ARG A 71 -1.77 -11.09 -2.11
N THR A 72 -1.38 -11.80 -3.17
CA THR A 72 -0.16 -12.63 -3.16
C THR A 72 1.09 -11.78 -2.90
N GLU A 73 1.24 -10.66 -3.60
CA GLU A 73 2.38 -9.76 -3.45
C GLU A 73 2.37 -9.01 -2.11
N VAL A 74 1.18 -8.59 -1.64
CA VAL A 74 1.04 -7.97 -0.31
C VAL A 74 1.44 -8.94 0.79
N ARG A 75 1.00 -10.19 0.73
CA ARG A 75 1.39 -11.22 1.70
C ARG A 75 2.89 -11.47 1.66
N ARG A 76 3.50 -11.54 0.48
CA ARG A 76 4.94 -11.69 0.34
C ARG A 76 5.72 -10.58 1.05
N GLN A 77 5.32 -9.32 0.88
CA GLN A 77 6.01 -8.20 1.52
C GLN A 77 5.75 -8.08 3.03
N LEU A 78 4.57 -8.50 3.52
CA LEU A 78 4.24 -8.49 4.95
C LEU A 78 4.87 -9.66 5.72
N PHE A 79 4.97 -10.84 5.12
CA PHE A 79 5.36 -12.08 5.81
C PHE A 79 6.70 -12.68 5.33
N GLY A 80 7.29 -12.16 4.25
CA GLY A 80 8.61 -12.56 3.78
C GLY A 80 8.69 -13.88 2.99
N SER A 81 7.58 -14.38 2.45
CA SER A 81 7.48 -15.67 1.71
C SER A 81 7.73 -15.55 0.21
#